data_AF-A0A6J5DR67-F1
#
_entry.id   AF-A0A6J5DR67-F1
#
_cell.length_a   1.000
_cell.length_b   1.000
_cell.length_c   1.000
_cell.angle_alpha   90.00
_cell.angle_beta   90.00
_cell.angle_gamma   90.00
#
_symmetry.space_group_name_H-M   'P 1'
#
loop_
_entity.id
_entity.type
_entity.pdbx_description
1 polymer ?
#
loop_
_entity_poly.entity_id
_entity_poly.type
_entity_poly.pdbx_seq_one_letter_code
_entity_poly.pdbx_strand_id
1 'polypeptide(L)'
;MNRSEPGWGRVDTEVGESFGRTPIDQSFEVALGSRFRKVWGQLQARSFQSKGTLRVSGSRVTIRTSASRLIGADVDTDLELRCDDIYNVRVNGKLVQFDVVSGPGELAPIIVRARNKGEAALIAAALPTQMTPRYARENHERARFLQQVMTRTPHLWATWAIVAMTSLVFFVMVARGAGFGTVKSASAIAYGSNYGPYTVSGQWWRLLTSVFIHFGFVHFVFNMIVLVQTGRIVERLFGNVRFLVIYLFAGLTGSLMSLLWHPGINSAGASGAIFGVLGSLLAYVLRYSDSIPRSIFLKHFRMAALFIGYNLYWGFTHRGIDNGAHVGGLIGGFMLACVLAPPIDDSDSSRERSAFVFGASGAVACTVLGGLMWALLTLSARPDRQEAMQFSEVLQQLGPVESKAIADVKSLAREPVTGEGRAEYAGRIRTTVIPEWNQLYAAIDKVQVPAGSSDAALKDGLLRYYGDVTKAMQLLADMADSNQLRDYGAKSQIKELMDDAKRQAAMIRRGAAPL
;
A
#
# COMPACT_ATOMS: atom_id res chain seq x y z
N MET A 1 10.27 -41.87 -21.79
CA MET A 1 8.88 -41.95 -21.27
C MET A 1 8.16 -43.01 -22.07
N ASN A 2 7.49 -43.95 -21.40
CA ASN A 2 6.77 -45.04 -22.06
C ASN A 2 5.33 -44.58 -22.35
N ARG A 3 4.77 -44.88 -23.52
CA ARG A 3 3.47 -44.38 -24.02
C ARG A 3 2.24 -44.97 -23.28
N SER A 4 2.45 -45.57 -22.11
CA SER A 4 1.49 -46.39 -21.36
C SER A 4 1.23 -45.89 -19.94
N GLU A 5 1.60 -44.65 -19.60
CA GLU A 5 1.32 -44.09 -18.28
C GLU A 5 -0.18 -43.69 -18.13
N PRO A 6 -0.82 -43.95 -16.98
CA PRO A 6 -2.24 -43.67 -16.78
C PRO A 6 -2.52 -42.16 -16.75
N GLY A 7 -3.68 -41.77 -17.30
CA GLY A 7 -4.16 -40.38 -17.28
C GLY A 7 -4.60 -39.95 -15.87
N TRP A 8 -3.97 -38.90 -15.34
CA TRP A 8 -4.35 -38.26 -14.09
C TRP A 8 -5.33 -37.12 -14.44
N GLY A 9 -6.57 -37.14 -13.96
CA GLY A 9 -7.61 -36.14 -14.30
C GLY A 9 -7.21 -34.68 -14.04
N ARG A 10 -8.06 -33.71 -14.46
CA ARG A 10 -7.80 -32.27 -14.28
C ARG A 10 -8.05 -31.84 -12.84
N VAL A 11 -7.09 -31.13 -12.23
CA VAL A 11 -7.22 -30.57 -10.87
C VAL A 11 -6.74 -29.10 -10.80
N ASP A 12 -6.75 -28.38 -11.93
CA ASP A 12 -6.51 -26.93 -11.92
C ASP A 12 -7.85 -26.23 -11.67
N THR A 13 -7.97 -25.49 -10.56
CA THR A 13 -9.22 -24.88 -10.04
C THR A 13 -9.88 -23.84 -10.96
N GLU A 14 -9.24 -23.47 -12.07
CA GLU A 14 -9.82 -22.58 -13.09
C GLU A 14 -10.59 -23.35 -14.18
N VAL A 15 -10.49 -24.69 -14.21
CA VAL A 15 -11.22 -25.56 -15.15
C VAL A 15 -12.06 -26.53 -14.30
N GLY A 16 -13.31 -26.13 -14.00
CA GLY A 16 -14.21 -26.95 -13.17
C GLY A 16 -14.42 -28.36 -13.72
N GLU A 17 -14.74 -29.30 -12.81
CA GLU A 17 -14.99 -30.73 -13.10
C GLU A 17 -16.24 -30.98 -13.99
N SER A 18 -16.94 -29.94 -14.44
CA SER A 18 -18.26 -30.03 -15.09
C SER A 18 -18.23 -30.11 -16.62
N PHE A 19 -17.07 -30.39 -17.25
CA PHE A 19 -17.02 -30.60 -18.69
C PHE A 19 -17.20 -32.08 -19.05
N GLY A 20 -18.47 -32.51 -19.05
CA GLY A 20 -18.89 -33.74 -19.71
C GLY A 20 -18.50 -33.75 -21.19
N ARG A 21 -18.02 -34.91 -21.66
CA ARG A 21 -17.70 -35.29 -23.05
C ARG A 21 -17.48 -34.12 -24.03
N THR A 22 -16.21 -33.78 -24.25
CA THR A 22 -15.76 -32.74 -25.18
C THR A 22 -16.25 -32.99 -26.62
N PRO A 23 -16.84 -31.98 -27.31
CA PRO A 23 -17.09 -32.03 -28.75
C PRO A 23 -15.81 -32.32 -29.55
N ILE A 24 -15.97 -33.05 -30.65
CA ILE A 24 -14.91 -33.70 -31.45
C ILE A 24 -14.03 -32.70 -32.25
N ASP A 25 -14.39 -31.41 -32.31
CA ASP A 25 -13.65 -30.39 -33.06
C ASP A 25 -13.87 -28.98 -32.47
N GLN A 26 -12.82 -28.33 -31.95
CA GLN A 26 -12.89 -26.97 -31.39
C GLN A 26 -11.75 -26.10 -31.93
N SER A 27 -12.05 -24.85 -32.30
CA SER A 27 -11.09 -23.89 -32.83
C SER A 27 -11.12 -22.59 -32.03
N PHE A 28 -9.94 -22.07 -31.70
CA PHE A 28 -9.74 -20.91 -30.83
C PHE A 28 -8.77 -19.93 -31.47
N GLU A 29 -9.07 -18.64 -31.37
CA GLU A 29 -8.12 -17.59 -31.72
C GLU A 29 -7.08 -17.44 -30.60
N VAL A 30 -5.81 -17.60 -30.95
CA VAL A 30 -4.71 -17.55 -30.00
C VAL A 30 -3.56 -16.69 -30.51
N ALA A 31 -2.70 -16.29 -29.59
CA ALA A 31 -1.37 -15.80 -29.94
C ALA A 31 -0.31 -16.73 -29.35
N LEU A 32 0.68 -17.13 -30.16
CA LEU A 32 1.77 -18.02 -29.73
C LEU A 32 2.91 -17.20 -29.10
N GLY A 33 3.45 -17.71 -28.00
CA GLY A 33 4.59 -17.10 -27.32
C GLY A 33 5.89 -17.25 -28.12
N SER A 34 6.63 -16.15 -28.31
CA SER A 34 7.98 -16.15 -28.90
C SER A 34 9.07 -16.42 -27.84
N ARG A 35 10.23 -16.93 -28.31
CA ARG A 35 11.49 -17.23 -27.55
C ARG A 35 11.34 -17.19 -26.02
N PHE A 36 11.28 -18.35 -25.40
CA PHE A 36 11.11 -18.46 -23.95
C PHE A 36 12.37 -18.01 -23.21
N ARG A 37 12.21 -17.19 -22.16
CA ARG A 37 13.28 -16.88 -21.20
C ARG A 37 12.96 -17.55 -19.87
N LYS A 38 13.95 -18.23 -19.29
CA LYS A 38 13.87 -18.71 -17.91
C LYS A 38 14.18 -17.53 -16.99
N VAL A 39 13.16 -17.04 -16.29
CA VAL A 39 13.27 -15.92 -15.34
C VAL A 39 12.94 -16.49 -13.96
N TRP A 40 13.96 -16.61 -13.11
CA TRP A 40 13.82 -17.11 -11.73
C TRP A 40 13.10 -18.48 -11.61
N GLY A 41 13.37 -19.39 -12.54
CA GLY A 41 12.85 -20.76 -12.53
C GLY A 41 11.53 -20.97 -13.30
N GLN A 42 10.85 -19.92 -13.75
CA GLN A 42 9.66 -20.03 -14.61
C GLN A 42 9.99 -19.66 -16.07
N LEU A 43 9.40 -20.38 -17.02
CA LEU A 43 9.48 -20.05 -18.44
C LEU A 43 8.44 -18.97 -18.77
N GLN A 44 8.90 -17.87 -19.36
CA GLN A 44 8.04 -16.79 -19.84
C GLN A 44 8.29 -16.55 -21.33
N ALA A 45 7.20 -16.39 -22.10
CA ALA A 45 7.27 -15.95 -23.49
C ALA A 45 7.66 -14.46 -23.56
N ARG A 46 8.58 -14.10 -24.47
CA ARG A 46 9.04 -12.71 -24.64
C ARG A 46 7.99 -11.81 -25.28
N SER A 47 7.21 -12.32 -26.22
CA SER A 47 6.11 -11.60 -26.87
C SER A 47 5.05 -12.58 -27.38
N PHE A 48 3.84 -12.09 -27.65
CA PHE A 48 2.72 -12.84 -28.26
C PHE A 48 2.29 -12.17 -29.56
N GLN A 49 3.27 -11.89 -30.42
CA GLN A 49 3.05 -11.16 -31.68
C GLN A 49 2.49 -12.06 -32.78
N SER A 50 2.74 -13.36 -32.71
CA SER A 50 2.25 -14.33 -33.70
C SER A 50 0.79 -14.66 -33.39
N LYS A 51 -0.15 -14.09 -34.16
CA LYS A 51 -1.59 -14.38 -34.03
C LYS A 51 -1.95 -15.57 -34.90
N GLY A 52 -2.98 -16.31 -34.50
CA GLY A 52 -3.45 -17.43 -35.29
C GLY A 52 -4.52 -18.26 -34.60
N THR A 53 -4.62 -19.52 -34.97
CA THR A 53 -5.68 -20.44 -34.54
C THR A 53 -5.10 -21.69 -33.92
N LEU A 54 -5.64 -22.08 -32.76
CA LEU A 54 -5.43 -23.39 -32.15
C LEU A 54 -6.69 -24.22 -32.39
N ARG A 55 -6.54 -25.36 -33.07
CA ARG A 55 -7.62 -26.31 -33.31
C ARG A 55 -7.32 -27.63 -32.63
N VAL A 56 -8.30 -28.17 -31.91
CA VAL A 56 -8.26 -29.50 -31.32
C VAL A 56 -9.26 -30.37 -32.07
N SER A 57 -8.77 -31.40 -32.77
CA SER A 57 -9.60 -32.30 -33.59
C SER A 57 -9.16 -33.75 -33.36
N GLY A 58 -10.03 -34.56 -32.75
CA GLY A 58 -9.73 -35.94 -32.41
C GLY A 58 -8.46 -36.09 -31.54
N SER A 59 -7.43 -36.76 -32.09
CA SER A 59 -6.15 -37.01 -31.43
C SER A 59 -5.04 -36.01 -31.79
N ARG A 60 -5.38 -34.90 -32.46
CA ARG A 60 -4.42 -33.89 -32.91
C ARG A 60 -4.78 -32.48 -32.43
N VAL A 61 -3.75 -31.70 -32.16
CA VAL A 61 -3.81 -30.27 -31.87
C VAL A 61 -2.98 -29.56 -32.93
N THR A 62 -3.61 -28.68 -33.71
CA THR A 62 -2.95 -27.88 -34.74
C THR A 62 -2.89 -26.43 -34.30
N ILE A 63 -1.70 -25.83 -34.32
CA ILE A 63 -1.50 -24.41 -34.01
C ILE A 63 -0.89 -23.76 -35.23
N ARG A 64 -1.67 -22.90 -35.89
CA ARG A 64 -1.23 -22.09 -37.01
C ARG A 64 -1.13 -20.66 -36.57
N THR A 65 0.05 -20.07 -36.65
CA THR A 65 0.23 -18.63 -36.39
C THR A 65 1.10 -17.98 -37.45
N SER A 66 0.79 -16.74 -37.81
CA SER A 66 1.68 -15.90 -38.61
C SER A 66 2.27 -14.79 -37.74
N ALA A 67 3.58 -14.56 -37.88
CA ALA A 67 4.27 -13.46 -37.25
C ALA A 67 4.73 -12.47 -38.32
N SER A 68 4.15 -11.27 -38.32
CA SER A 68 4.59 -10.23 -39.25
C SER A 68 5.90 -9.59 -38.78
N ARG A 69 6.90 -9.58 -39.67
CA ARG A 69 8.21 -8.98 -39.41
C ARG A 69 8.26 -7.59 -40.02
N LEU A 70 8.85 -6.64 -39.28
CA LEU A 70 9.04 -5.27 -39.75
C LEU A 70 9.96 -5.18 -40.98
N ILE A 71 10.83 -6.19 -41.16
CA ILE A 71 11.72 -6.38 -42.30
C ILE A 71 11.78 -7.88 -42.62
N GLY A 72 11.42 -8.26 -43.84
CA GLY A 72 11.40 -9.65 -44.34
C GLY A 72 10.00 -10.27 -44.41
N ALA A 73 9.91 -11.48 -44.98
CA ALA A 73 8.64 -12.20 -45.11
C ALA A 73 8.06 -12.61 -43.75
N ASP A 74 6.73 -12.66 -43.68
CA ASP A 74 6.00 -13.20 -42.54
C ASP A 74 6.45 -14.64 -42.26
N VAL A 75 6.59 -14.99 -40.98
CA VAL A 75 6.94 -16.35 -40.58
C VAL A 75 5.70 -17.05 -40.10
N ASP A 76 5.23 -17.98 -40.93
CA ASP A 76 4.19 -18.93 -40.55
C ASP A 76 4.81 -20.06 -39.73
N THR A 77 4.14 -20.36 -38.61
CA THR A 77 4.44 -21.49 -37.76
C THR A 77 3.20 -22.37 -37.76
N ASP A 78 3.30 -23.53 -38.41
CA ASP A 78 2.30 -24.60 -38.33
C ASP A 78 2.87 -25.70 -37.43
N LEU A 79 2.26 -25.90 -36.27
CA LEU A 79 2.61 -26.96 -35.33
C LEU A 79 1.48 -27.97 -35.32
N GLU A 80 1.79 -29.20 -35.73
CA GLU A 80 0.89 -30.32 -35.60
C GLU A 80 1.37 -31.23 -34.46
N LEU A 81 0.58 -31.30 -33.41
CA LEU A 81 0.92 -31.99 -32.17
C LEU A 81 -0.04 -33.15 -31.96
N ARG A 82 0.47 -34.30 -31.52
CA ARG A 82 -0.39 -35.40 -31.07
C ARG A 82 -0.82 -35.15 -29.64
N CYS A 83 -2.07 -35.47 -29.33
CA CYS A 83 -2.58 -35.40 -27.96
C CYS A 83 -1.75 -36.25 -26.98
N ASP A 84 -1.19 -37.37 -27.43
CA ASP A 84 -0.33 -38.26 -26.63
C ASP A 84 1.03 -37.65 -26.26
N ASP A 85 1.44 -36.60 -26.96
CA ASP A 85 2.71 -35.92 -26.75
C ASP A 85 2.55 -34.65 -25.88
N ILE A 86 1.32 -34.32 -25.45
CA ILE A 86 1.00 -33.12 -24.67
C ILE A 86 0.77 -33.47 -23.19
N TYR A 87 1.52 -32.81 -22.32
CA TYR A 87 1.51 -33.00 -20.87
C TYR A 87 1.35 -31.69 -20.12
N ASN A 88 0.95 -31.77 -18.85
CA ASN A 88 1.01 -30.67 -17.88
C ASN A 88 0.33 -29.37 -18.38
N VAL A 89 -0.90 -29.49 -18.88
CA VAL A 89 -1.71 -28.32 -19.29
C VAL A 89 -2.02 -27.46 -18.06
N ARG A 90 -1.74 -26.17 -18.16
CA ARG A 90 -1.84 -25.16 -17.08
C ARG A 90 -2.52 -23.91 -17.60
N VAL A 91 -3.33 -23.28 -16.77
CA VAL A 91 -3.94 -21.96 -17.06
C VAL A 91 -3.44 -20.92 -16.07
N ASN A 92 -3.09 -19.74 -16.58
CA ASN A 92 -2.78 -18.57 -15.78
C ASN A 92 -3.40 -17.33 -16.41
N GLY A 93 -4.63 -17.03 -16.01
CA GLY A 93 -5.40 -15.91 -16.56
C GLY A 93 -5.76 -16.13 -18.02
N LYS A 94 -5.12 -15.40 -18.94
CA LYS A 94 -5.34 -15.56 -20.40
C LYS A 94 -4.35 -16.53 -21.06
N LEU A 95 -3.37 -17.02 -20.31
CA LEU A 95 -2.31 -17.87 -20.83
C LEU A 95 -2.65 -19.34 -20.58
N VAL A 96 -2.50 -20.15 -21.62
CA VAL A 96 -2.52 -21.61 -21.52
C VAL A 96 -1.13 -22.10 -21.85
N GLN A 97 -0.54 -22.87 -20.93
CA GLN A 97 0.78 -23.45 -21.08
C GLN A 97 0.70 -24.95 -20.98
N PHE A 98 1.31 -25.68 -21.90
CA PHE A 98 1.41 -27.14 -21.86
C PHE A 98 2.81 -27.56 -22.33
N ASP A 99 3.23 -28.74 -21.93
CA ASP A 99 4.54 -29.29 -22.26
C ASP A 99 4.38 -30.32 -23.39
N VAL A 100 5.29 -30.30 -24.36
CA VAL A 100 5.28 -31.22 -25.50
C VAL A 100 6.57 -32.01 -25.54
N VAL A 101 6.50 -33.29 -25.89
CA VAL A 101 7.70 -34.12 -26.11
C VAL A 101 8.53 -33.54 -27.27
N SER A 102 9.74 -33.08 -26.98
CA SER A 102 10.68 -32.52 -27.98
C SER A 102 11.84 -33.45 -28.32
N GLY A 103 12.04 -34.50 -27.51
CA GLY A 103 13.11 -35.48 -27.65
C GLY A 103 12.98 -36.59 -26.60
N PRO A 104 13.86 -37.61 -26.60
CA PRO A 104 13.80 -38.72 -25.64
C PRO A 104 13.89 -38.24 -24.19
N GLY A 105 12.75 -38.16 -23.50
CA GLY A 105 12.66 -37.69 -22.11
C GLY A 105 12.71 -36.16 -21.94
N GLU A 106 12.72 -35.40 -23.03
CA GLU A 106 12.71 -33.94 -23.00
C GLU A 106 11.31 -33.38 -23.27
N LEU A 107 10.93 -32.39 -22.48
CA LEU A 107 9.67 -31.65 -22.62
C LEU A 107 9.97 -30.18 -22.92
N ALA A 108 9.38 -29.67 -23.99
CA ALA A 108 9.42 -28.26 -24.36
C ALA A 108 8.08 -27.60 -24.04
N PRO A 109 8.07 -26.46 -23.32
CA PRO A 109 6.84 -25.75 -23.02
C PRO A 109 6.34 -25.01 -24.26
N ILE A 110 5.04 -25.06 -24.49
CA ILE A 110 4.31 -24.21 -25.42
C ILE A 110 3.38 -23.33 -24.61
N ILE A 111 3.40 -22.03 -24.89
CA ILE A 111 2.51 -21.04 -24.26
C ILE A 111 1.70 -20.36 -25.34
N VAL A 112 0.38 -20.43 -25.21
CA VAL A 112 -0.59 -19.71 -26.04
C VAL A 112 -1.38 -18.73 -25.19
N ARG A 113 -1.72 -17.58 -25.78
CA ARG A 113 -2.55 -16.55 -25.14
C ARG A 113 -3.92 -16.54 -25.80
N ALA A 114 -4.96 -16.81 -25.02
CA ALA A 114 -6.36 -16.67 -25.41
C ALA A 114 -6.83 -15.20 -25.37
N ARG A 115 -8.00 -14.90 -25.94
CA ARG A 115 -8.53 -13.52 -25.93
C ARG A 115 -8.96 -13.09 -24.53
N ASN A 116 -9.53 -14.01 -23.76
CA ASN A 116 -10.00 -13.79 -22.40
C ASN A 116 -9.80 -15.03 -21.51
N LYS A 117 -10.11 -14.90 -20.21
CA LYS A 117 -9.93 -15.98 -19.23
C LYS A 117 -10.84 -17.18 -19.49
N GLY A 118 -12.08 -16.94 -19.95
CA GLY A 118 -13.03 -18.01 -20.25
C GLY A 118 -12.56 -18.87 -21.43
N GLU A 119 -12.04 -18.24 -22.47
CA GLU A 119 -11.48 -18.96 -23.63
C GLU A 119 -10.20 -19.72 -23.28
N ALA A 120 -9.35 -19.19 -22.40
CA ALA A 120 -8.19 -19.92 -21.88
C ALA A 120 -8.63 -21.20 -21.14
N ALA A 121 -9.69 -21.13 -20.33
CA ALA A 121 -10.26 -22.29 -19.67
C ALA A 121 -10.84 -23.30 -20.66
N LEU A 122 -11.52 -22.84 -21.73
CA LEU A 122 -12.03 -23.71 -22.80
C LEU A 122 -10.91 -24.40 -23.58
N ILE A 123 -9.83 -23.70 -23.92
CA ILE A 123 -8.66 -24.28 -24.58
C ILE A 123 -8.05 -25.37 -23.69
N ALA A 124 -7.81 -25.07 -22.42
CA ALA A 124 -7.33 -26.07 -21.46
C ALA A 124 -8.31 -27.23 -21.30
N ALA A 125 -9.62 -26.94 -21.44
CA ALA A 125 -10.66 -27.95 -21.40
C ALA A 125 -10.72 -28.85 -22.66
N ALA A 126 -10.19 -28.38 -23.78
CA ALA A 126 -10.05 -29.14 -25.02
C ALA A 126 -8.75 -29.97 -25.07
N LEU A 127 -7.68 -29.51 -24.40
CA LEU A 127 -6.37 -30.18 -24.42
C LEU A 127 -6.32 -31.46 -23.55
N PRO A 128 -5.40 -32.40 -23.81
CA PRO A 128 -5.25 -33.64 -23.04
C PRO A 128 -5.01 -33.39 -21.54
N THR A 129 -5.43 -34.33 -20.69
CA THR A 129 -5.28 -34.24 -19.23
C THR A 129 -3.99 -34.87 -18.71
N GLN A 130 -3.12 -35.36 -19.59
CA GLN A 130 -1.93 -36.11 -19.21
C GLN A 130 -0.98 -35.23 -18.38
N MET A 131 -0.38 -35.83 -17.35
CA MET A 131 0.54 -35.19 -16.44
C MET A 131 1.76 -36.07 -16.27
N THR A 132 2.93 -35.46 -16.25
CA THR A 132 4.14 -36.18 -15.81
C THR A 132 4.01 -36.57 -14.34
N PRO A 133 4.60 -37.68 -13.87
CA PRO A 133 4.50 -38.13 -12.47
C PRO A 133 4.93 -37.07 -11.45
N ARG A 134 5.95 -36.26 -11.80
CA ARG A 134 6.38 -35.14 -10.97
C ARG A 134 5.31 -34.05 -10.88
N TYR A 135 4.80 -33.60 -12.03
CA TYR A 135 3.78 -32.55 -12.05
C TYR A 135 2.47 -33.00 -11.40
N ALA A 136 2.07 -34.27 -11.61
CA ALA A 136 0.89 -34.84 -10.96
C ALA A 136 0.98 -34.77 -9.43
N ARG A 137 2.13 -35.14 -8.84
CA ARG A 137 2.37 -35.01 -7.39
C ARG A 137 2.30 -33.57 -6.91
N GLU A 138 3.06 -32.67 -7.54
CA GLU A 138 3.08 -31.24 -7.19
C GLU A 138 1.68 -30.61 -7.32
N ASN A 139 0.92 -30.97 -8.36
CA ASN A 139 -0.43 -30.45 -8.59
C ASN A 139 -1.44 -31.00 -7.56
N HIS A 140 -1.34 -32.27 -7.20
CA HIS A 140 -2.19 -32.90 -6.19
C HIS A 140 -1.94 -32.33 -4.79
N GLU A 141 -0.68 -32.15 -4.40
CA GLU A 141 -0.30 -31.45 -3.17
C GLU A 141 -0.85 -30.02 -3.13
N ARG A 142 -0.73 -29.29 -4.25
CA ARG A 142 -1.30 -27.95 -4.41
C ARG A 142 -2.81 -27.93 -4.23
N ALA A 143 -3.51 -28.84 -4.92
CA ALA A 143 -4.97 -28.92 -4.87
C ALA A 143 -5.47 -29.28 -3.47
N ARG A 144 -4.85 -30.28 -2.83
CA ARG A 144 -5.16 -30.66 -1.43
C ARG A 144 -4.98 -29.48 -0.48
N PHE A 145 -3.84 -28.79 -0.55
CA PHE A 145 -3.57 -27.63 0.29
C PHE A 145 -4.62 -26.52 0.09
N LEU A 146 -4.93 -26.17 -1.17
CA LEU A 146 -5.94 -25.16 -1.47
C LEU A 146 -7.33 -25.57 -0.98
N GLN A 147 -7.70 -26.84 -1.16
CA GLN A 147 -8.98 -27.37 -0.69
C GLN A 147 -9.07 -27.29 0.84
N GLN A 148 -8.04 -27.74 1.57
CA GLN A 148 -7.98 -27.67 3.04
C GLN A 148 -8.14 -26.24 3.55
N VAL A 149 -7.39 -25.30 2.98
CA VAL A 149 -7.46 -23.88 3.35
C VAL A 149 -8.85 -23.30 3.01
N MET A 150 -9.45 -23.75 1.91
CA MET A 150 -10.76 -23.28 1.49
C MET A 150 -11.92 -23.80 2.34
N THR A 151 -11.87 -25.07 2.74
CA THR A 151 -12.87 -25.71 3.59
C THR A 151 -12.79 -25.22 5.03
N ARG A 152 -11.59 -24.92 5.52
CA ARG A 152 -11.37 -24.41 6.88
C ARG A 152 -12.00 -23.04 7.11
N THR A 153 -11.83 -22.14 6.15
CA THR A 153 -12.34 -20.76 6.24
C THR A 153 -13.14 -20.41 4.99
N PRO A 154 -14.39 -20.90 4.86
CA PRO A 154 -15.18 -20.73 3.64
C PRO A 154 -15.63 -19.28 3.43
N HIS A 155 -15.96 -18.59 4.54
CA HIS A 155 -16.39 -17.19 4.57
C HIS A 155 -15.28 -16.32 5.19
N LEU A 156 -15.08 -15.15 4.59
CA LEU A 156 -14.01 -14.19 4.90
C LEU A 156 -14.59 -12.91 5.51
N TRP A 157 -15.34 -13.06 6.60
CA TRP A 157 -16.16 -11.96 7.12
C TRP A 157 -15.31 -10.88 7.78
N ALA A 158 -14.14 -11.21 8.35
CA ALA A 158 -13.33 -10.25 9.08
C ALA A 158 -12.66 -9.27 8.11
N THR A 159 -12.13 -9.72 6.96
CA THR A 159 -11.61 -8.79 5.93
C THR A 159 -12.69 -7.82 5.49
N TRP A 160 -13.88 -8.33 5.16
CA TRP A 160 -14.97 -7.48 4.69
C TRP A 160 -15.54 -6.56 5.78
N ALA A 161 -15.57 -7.00 7.04
CA ALA A 161 -15.97 -6.16 8.17
C ALA A 161 -15.00 -4.99 8.38
N ILE A 162 -13.68 -5.24 8.30
CA ILE A 162 -12.66 -4.18 8.39
C ILE A 162 -12.81 -3.20 7.22
N VAL A 163 -12.98 -3.70 5.99
CA VAL A 163 -13.20 -2.86 4.81
C VAL A 163 -14.46 -2.01 4.96
N ALA A 164 -15.57 -2.61 5.41
CA ALA A 164 -16.83 -1.92 5.62
C ALA A 164 -16.71 -0.82 6.68
N MET A 165 -16.10 -1.13 7.83
CA MET A 165 -15.89 -0.17 8.91
C MET A 165 -14.99 0.99 8.46
N THR A 166 -13.87 0.68 7.79
CA THR A 166 -12.94 1.69 7.27
C THR A 166 -13.62 2.60 6.23
N SER A 167 -14.42 2.00 5.34
CA SER A 167 -15.18 2.74 4.33
C SER A 167 -16.21 3.65 4.99
N LEU A 168 -16.95 3.15 5.99
CA LEU A 168 -17.92 3.94 6.75
C LEU A 168 -17.26 5.16 7.39
N VAL A 169 -16.15 4.97 8.11
CA VAL A 169 -15.39 6.07 8.74
C VAL A 169 -14.96 7.09 7.69
N PHE A 170 -14.35 6.64 6.59
CA PHE A 170 -13.87 7.54 5.53
C PHE A 170 -15.00 8.38 4.92
N PHE A 171 -16.12 7.75 4.53
CA PHE A 171 -17.23 8.48 3.92
C PHE A 171 -17.97 9.39 4.91
N VAL A 172 -18.04 9.04 6.20
CA VAL A 172 -18.57 9.93 7.24
C VAL A 172 -17.68 11.17 7.39
N MET A 173 -16.36 11.00 7.38
CA MET A 173 -15.42 12.14 7.42
C MET A 173 -15.62 13.06 6.21
N VAL A 174 -15.72 12.48 5.01
CA VAL A 174 -15.96 13.24 3.76
C VAL A 174 -17.29 13.99 3.83
N ALA A 175 -18.38 13.33 4.23
CA ALA A 175 -19.71 13.93 4.34
C ALA A 175 -19.75 15.11 5.33
N ARG A 176 -18.89 15.09 6.34
CA ARG A 176 -18.74 16.18 7.33
C ARG A 176 -17.69 17.22 6.95
N GLY A 177 -17.23 17.24 5.70
CA GLY A 177 -16.37 18.30 5.17
C GLY A 177 -14.88 18.16 5.49
N ALA A 178 -14.41 16.96 5.86
CA ALA A 178 -12.99 16.71 6.09
C ALA A 178 -12.14 16.84 4.81
N GLY A 179 -12.76 16.66 3.63
CA GLY A 179 -12.14 16.70 2.30
C GLY A 179 -12.06 15.31 1.64
N PHE A 180 -12.31 15.22 0.34
CA PHE A 180 -12.29 13.95 -0.39
C PHE A 180 -10.89 13.57 -0.89
N GLY A 181 -10.25 14.47 -1.65
CA GLY A 181 -8.90 14.22 -2.21
C GLY A 181 -7.82 14.26 -1.13
N THR A 182 -7.87 15.27 -0.27
CA THR A 182 -6.96 15.46 0.86
C THR A 182 -7.77 15.85 2.07
N VAL A 183 -7.59 15.10 3.16
CA VAL A 183 -8.22 15.37 4.45
C VAL A 183 -7.37 16.37 5.22
N LYS A 184 -8.02 17.39 5.80
CA LYS A 184 -7.34 18.37 6.65
C LYS A 184 -6.81 17.70 7.92
N SER A 185 -5.56 18.02 8.30
CA SER A 185 -4.91 17.43 9.49
C SER A 185 -5.73 17.60 10.77
N ALA A 186 -6.25 18.81 11.03
CA ALA A 186 -7.13 19.08 12.16
C ALA A 186 -8.40 18.22 12.16
N SER A 187 -8.99 17.97 10.98
CA SER A 187 -10.13 17.07 10.86
C SER A 187 -9.75 15.63 11.20
N ALA A 188 -8.64 15.12 10.67
CA ALA A 188 -8.17 13.77 11.01
C ALA A 188 -7.93 13.59 12.52
N ILE A 189 -7.34 14.60 13.18
CA ILE A 189 -7.14 14.62 14.63
C ILE A 189 -8.48 14.61 15.36
N ALA A 190 -9.46 15.40 14.92
CA ALA A 190 -10.80 15.39 15.52
C ALA A 190 -11.50 14.02 15.40
N TYR A 191 -11.27 13.28 14.31
CA TYR A 191 -11.84 11.94 14.11
C TYR A 191 -11.09 10.83 14.83
N GLY A 192 -9.87 11.08 15.33
CA GLY A 192 -9.14 10.07 16.09
C GLY A 192 -7.85 9.56 15.46
N SER A 193 -7.20 10.32 14.58
CA SER A 193 -5.86 9.96 14.14
C SER A 193 -4.90 9.88 15.34
N ASN A 194 -3.83 9.11 15.16
CA ASN A 194 -2.81 8.93 16.18
C ASN A 194 -1.96 10.19 16.23
N TYR A 195 -2.27 11.05 17.20
CA TYR A 195 -1.62 12.34 17.37
C TYR A 195 -0.96 12.38 18.73
N GLY A 196 0.37 12.33 18.76
CA GLY A 196 1.15 12.10 19.98
C GLY A 196 0.78 13.01 21.15
N PRO A 197 0.68 14.34 20.98
CA PRO A 197 0.29 15.26 22.06
C PRO A 197 -1.03 14.86 22.75
N TYR A 198 -1.98 14.29 22.02
CA TYR A 198 -3.28 13.85 22.57
C TYR A 198 -3.27 12.39 23.00
N THR A 199 -2.58 11.52 22.27
CA THR A 199 -2.49 10.10 22.58
C THR A 199 -1.81 9.85 23.92
N VAL A 200 -0.69 10.53 24.19
CA VAL A 200 0.08 10.36 25.44
C VAL A 200 -0.52 11.12 26.63
N SER A 201 -1.46 12.04 26.39
CA SER A 201 -2.17 12.82 27.43
C SER A 201 -3.54 12.25 27.80
N GLY A 202 -3.81 10.97 27.47
CA GLY A 202 -4.98 10.24 27.94
C GLY A 202 -5.97 9.81 26.84
N GLN A 203 -5.77 10.21 25.59
CA GLN A 203 -6.60 9.76 24.46
C GLN A 203 -6.02 8.49 23.80
N TRP A 204 -5.67 7.48 24.59
CA TRP A 204 -5.01 6.23 24.16
C TRP A 204 -5.81 5.43 23.12
N TRP A 205 -7.13 5.61 23.06
CA TRP A 205 -8.00 5.01 22.06
C TRP A 205 -7.60 5.38 20.62
N ARG A 206 -6.87 6.50 20.44
CA ARG A 206 -6.30 6.95 19.15
C ARG A 206 -5.35 5.94 18.52
N LEU A 207 -4.69 5.12 19.32
CA LEU A 207 -3.81 4.06 18.84
C LEU A 207 -4.57 3.03 17.98
N LEU A 208 -5.86 2.83 18.26
CA LEU A 208 -6.70 1.88 17.54
C LEU A 208 -7.53 2.56 16.45
N THR A 209 -8.14 3.72 16.73
CA THR A 209 -9.02 4.41 15.77
C THR A 209 -8.27 4.91 14.55
N SER A 210 -6.99 5.28 14.70
CA SER A 210 -6.13 5.74 13.60
C SER A 210 -6.04 4.75 12.44
N VAL A 211 -6.18 3.45 12.72
CA VAL A 211 -6.13 2.36 11.74
C VAL A 211 -7.28 2.46 10.72
N PHE A 212 -8.39 3.10 11.09
CA PHE A 212 -9.58 3.24 10.23
C PHE A 212 -9.67 4.61 9.52
N ILE A 213 -8.79 5.56 9.85
CA ILE A 213 -8.79 6.93 9.32
C ILE A 213 -7.82 7.04 8.16
N HIS A 214 -8.14 7.83 7.14
CA HIS A 214 -7.26 8.01 5.97
C HIS A 214 -7.17 9.48 5.56
N PHE A 215 -5.97 9.92 5.17
CA PHE A 215 -5.68 11.30 4.76
C PHE A 215 -6.20 11.72 3.38
N GLY A 216 -6.92 10.84 2.67
CA GLY A 216 -7.47 11.16 1.36
C GLY A 216 -7.90 9.91 0.58
N PHE A 217 -8.63 10.12 -0.51
CA PHE A 217 -9.23 9.06 -1.29
C PHE A 217 -8.23 8.06 -1.87
N VAL A 218 -7.12 8.54 -2.46
CA VAL A 218 -6.10 7.67 -3.04
C VAL A 218 -5.46 6.79 -1.97
N HIS A 219 -5.11 7.38 -0.82
CA HIS A 219 -4.55 6.64 0.31
C HIS A 219 -5.53 5.57 0.83
N PHE A 220 -6.81 5.91 0.96
CA PHE A 220 -7.87 4.97 1.33
C PHE A 220 -7.99 3.79 0.34
N VAL A 221 -8.14 4.08 -0.96
CA VAL A 221 -8.34 3.04 -1.99
C VAL A 221 -7.15 2.08 -2.05
N PHE A 222 -5.92 2.59 -2.03
CA PHE A 222 -4.73 1.73 -2.06
C PHE A 222 -4.67 0.79 -0.85
N ASN A 223 -4.95 1.28 0.35
CA ASN A 223 -5.02 0.42 1.54
C ASN A 223 -6.08 -0.66 1.40
N MET A 224 -7.28 -0.32 0.91
CA MET A 224 -8.35 -1.31 0.75
C MET A 224 -8.01 -2.37 -0.30
N ILE A 225 -7.37 -1.99 -1.41
CA ILE A 225 -6.90 -2.95 -2.41
C ILE A 225 -5.89 -3.93 -1.80
N VAL A 226 -4.88 -3.43 -1.10
CA VAL A 226 -3.86 -4.27 -0.49
C VAL A 226 -4.46 -5.16 0.60
N LEU A 227 -5.29 -4.59 1.48
CA LEU A 227 -5.98 -5.33 2.54
C LEU A 227 -6.86 -6.44 1.98
N VAL A 228 -7.64 -6.20 0.93
CA VAL A 228 -8.48 -7.25 0.33
C VAL A 228 -7.61 -8.35 -0.28
N GLN A 229 -6.49 -8.00 -0.92
CA GLN A 229 -5.61 -9.01 -1.52
C GLN A 229 -4.88 -9.86 -0.47
N THR A 230 -4.24 -9.23 0.50
CA THR A 230 -3.42 -9.93 1.50
C THR A 230 -4.26 -10.47 2.65
N GLY A 231 -5.25 -9.70 3.11
CA GLY A 231 -6.17 -10.06 4.18
C GLY A 231 -6.94 -11.33 3.87
N ARG A 232 -7.48 -11.48 2.65
CA ARG A 232 -8.17 -12.73 2.25
C ARG A 232 -7.26 -13.95 2.31
N ILE A 233 -5.98 -13.81 1.96
CA ILE A 233 -5.01 -14.91 2.00
C ILE A 233 -4.74 -15.29 3.46
N VAL A 234 -4.41 -14.30 4.30
CA VAL A 234 -4.10 -14.54 5.72
C VAL A 234 -5.34 -15.03 6.47
N GLU A 235 -6.51 -14.47 6.22
CA GLU A 235 -7.78 -14.90 6.81
C GLU A 235 -8.12 -16.34 6.44
N ARG A 236 -7.87 -16.75 5.19
CA ARG A 236 -8.01 -18.16 4.78
C ARG A 236 -7.09 -19.08 5.59
N LEU A 237 -5.83 -18.68 5.80
CA LEU A 237 -4.80 -19.47 6.49
C LEU A 237 -5.03 -19.54 8.01
N PHE A 238 -5.36 -18.42 8.65
CA PHE A 238 -5.48 -18.31 10.11
C PHE A 238 -6.92 -18.52 10.63
N GLY A 239 -7.91 -18.31 9.78
CA GLY A 239 -9.33 -18.20 10.15
C GLY A 239 -9.70 -16.78 10.57
N ASN A 240 -11.00 -16.47 10.49
CA ASN A 240 -11.55 -15.12 10.68
C ASN A 240 -11.10 -14.44 12.00
N VAL A 241 -11.23 -15.12 13.14
CA VAL A 241 -10.94 -14.54 14.46
C VAL A 241 -9.45 -14.27 14.64
N ARG A 242 -8.59 -15.25 14.30
CA ARG A 242 -7.14 -15.08 14.43
C ARG A 242 -6.62 -13.97 13.53
N PHE A 243 -7.13 -13.89 12.31
CA PHE A 243 -6.82 -12.78 11.40
C PHE A 243 -7.24 -11.42 11.97
N LEU A 244 -8.46 -11.31 12.52
CA LEU A 244 -8.92 -10.06 13.13
C LEU A 244 -8.02 -9.64 14.29
N VAL A 245 -7.65 -10.58 15.18
CA VAL A 245 -6.75 -10.32 16.30
C VAL A 245 -5.37 -9.88 15.80
N ILE A 246 -4.81 -10.55 14.79
CA ILE A 246 -3.53 -10.15 14.17
C ILE A 246 -3.60 -8.74 13.59
N TYR A 247 -4.67 -8.42 12.86
CA TYR A 247 -4.85 -7.11 12.24
C TYR A 247 -4.91 -5.99 13.29
N LEU A 248 -5.74 -6.15 14.32
CA LEU A 248 -5.91 -5.14 15.37
C LEU A 248 -4.64 -5.01 16.22
N PHE A 249 -4.00 -6.13 16.56
CA PHE A 249 -2.74 -6.12 17.31
C PHE A 249 -1.62 -5.42 16.53
N ALA A 250 -1.46 -5.74 15.25
CA ALA A 250 -0.49 -5.07 14.39
C ALA A 250 -0.77 -3.56 14.24
N GLY A 251 -2.04 -3.19 14.17
CA GLY A 251 -2.44 -1.77 14.19
C GLY A 251 -1.96 -1.07 15.47
N LEU A 252 -2.18 -1.69 16.63
CA LEU A 252 -1.75 -1.15 17.92
C LEU A 252 -0.22 -1.06 18.04
N THR A 253 0.53 -2.12 17.68
CA THR A 253 1.99 -2.10 17.75
C THR A 253 2.58 -1.11 16.74
N GLY A 254 1.96 -0.97 15.56
CA GLY A 254 2.29 0.07 14.59
C GLY A 254 2.09 1.47 15.15
N SER A 255 0.90 1.78 15.67
CA SER A 255 0.60 3.09 16.27
C SER A 255 1.51 3.43 17.45
N LEU A 256 1.88 2.44 18.28
CA LEU A 256 2.84 2.65 19.38
C LEU A 256 4.25 2.94 18.85
N MET A 257 4.74 2.15 17.87
CA MET A 257 6.04 2.37 17.26
C MET A 257 6.14 3.70 16.51
N SER A 258 5.06 4.14 15.87
CA SER A 258 4.95 5.46 15.26
C SER A 258 5.29 6.57 16.26
N LEU A 259 4.65 6.59 17.44
CA LEU A 259 4.90 7.61 18.46
C LEU A 259 6.27 7.48 19.13
N LEU A 260 6.77 6.26 19.29
CA LEU A 260 8.13 6.02 19.77
C LEU A 260 9.17 6.60 18.81
N TRP A 261 8.91 6.57 17.51
CA TRP A 261 9.79 7.12 16.49
C TRP A 261 9.63 8.63 16.34
N HIS A 262 8.39 9.12 16.28
CA HIS A 262 8.05 10.51 16.01
C HIS A 262 6.99 10.99 17.01
N PRO A 263 7.37 11.71 18.08
CA PRO A 263 6.46 12.02 19.18
C PRO A 263 5.37 13.03 18.78
N GLY A 264 5.65 13.95 17.86
CA GLY A 264 4.69 14.96 17.40
C GLY A 264 3.90 14.57 16.14
N ILE A 265 4.01 13.32 15.66
CA ILE A 265 3.40 12.88 14.40
C ILE A 265 1.87 12.88 14.48
N ASN A 266 1.22 13.14 13.34
CA ASN A 266 -0.20 12.91 13.13
C ASN A 266 -0.37 11.76 12.13
N SER A 267 -0.48 10.53 12.64
CA SER A 267 -0.51 9.33 11.80
C SER A 267 -1.91 8.72 11.70
N ALA A 268 -2.29 8.27 10.51
CA ALA A 268 -3.53 7.56 10.27
C ALA A 268 -3.41 6.66 9.03
N GLY A 269 -4.13 5.55 9.05
CA GLY A 269 -4.24 4.63 7.92
C GLY A 269 -4.16 3.18 8.34
N ALA A 270 -4.78 2.30 7.54
CA ALA A 270 -4.73 0.86 7.75
C ALA A 270 -3.34 0.25 7.48
N SER A 271 -2.39 1.03 6.94
CA SER A 271 -1.13 0.53 6.39
C SER A 271 -0.26 -0.17 7.43
N GLY A 272 -0.13 0.34 8.66
CA GLY A 272 0.59 -0.35 9.74
C GLY A 272 0.02 -1.75 10.02
N ALA A 273 -1.30 -1.86 10.14
CA ALA A 273 -1.98 -3.15 10.31
C ALA A 273 -1.81 -4.08 9.10
N ILE A 274 -1.86 -3.55 7.88
CA ILE A 274 -1.61 -4.30 6.63
C ILE A 274 -0.16 -4.84 6.59
N PHE A 275 0.81 -4.05 7.04
CA PHE A 275 2.19 -4.53 7.19
C PHE A 275 2.28 -5.67 8.19
N GLY A 276 1.49 -5.66 9.27
CA GLY A 276 1.39 -6.82 10.16
C GLY A 276 0.69 -8.02 9.55
N VAL A 277 -0.31 -7.83 8.69
CA VAL A 277 -0.90 -8.91 7.88
C VAL A 277 0.18 -9.53 6.99
N LEU A 278 1.02 -8.72 6.34
CA LEU A 278 2.16 -9.20 5.56
C LEU A 278 3.21 -9.91 6.44
N GLY A 279 3.49 -9.40 7.64
CA GLY A 279 4.37 -10.04 8.62
C GLY A 279 3.85 -11.39 9.08
N SER A 280 2.53 -11.50 9.29
CA SER A 280 1.90 -12.77 9.65
C SER A 280 1.94 -13.79 8.51
N LEU A 281 1.78 -13.34 7.25
CA LEU A 281 1.97 -14.19 6.08
C LEU A 281 3.41 -14.70 6.02
N LEU A 282 4.40 -13.84 6.25
CA LEU A 282 5.81 -14.23 6.28
C LEU A 282 6.09 -15.26 7.39
N ALA A 283 5.59 -15.04 8.60
CA ALA A 283 5.71 -15.99 9.70
C ALA A 283 5.10 -17.36 9.35
N TYR A 284 3.90 -17.36 8.74
CA TYR A 284 3.21 -18.59 8.36
C TYR A 284 3.98 -19.38 7.30
N VAL A 285 4.43 -18.72 6.22
CA VAL A 285 5.14 -19.41 5.14
C VAL A 285 6.50 -19.92 5.58
N LEU A 286 7.20 -19.21 6.48
CA LEU A 286 8.47 -19.69 7.05
C LEU A 286 8.25 -20.85 8.01
N ARG A 287 7.21 -20.81 8.84
CA ARG A 287 6.91 -21.88 9.81
C ARG A 287 6.53 -23.20 9.13
N TYR A 288 5.83 -23.13 8.01
CA TYR A 288 5.33 -24.29 7.28
C TYR A 288 5.98 -24.46 5.91
N SER A 289 7.26 -24.09 5.76
CA SER A 289 7.99 -24.13 4.49
C SER A 289 7.99 -25.51 3.84
N ASP A 290 8.00 -26.57 4.64
CA ASP A 290 8.08 -27.96 4.17
C ASP A 290 6.71 -28.54 3.82
N SER A 291 5.63 -27.97 4.38
CA SER A 291 4.26 -28.43 4.18
C SER A 291 3.51 -27.64 3.10
N ILE A 292 3.96 -26.42 2.80
CA ILE A 292 3.36 -25.59 1.75
C ILE A 292 3.99 -25.99 0.41
N PRO A 293 3.18 -26.31 -0.62
CA PRO A 293 3.68 -26.59 -1.95
C PRO A 293 4.62 -25.49 -2.45
N ARG A 294 5.82 -25.86 -2.91
CA ARG A 294 6.91 -24.92 -3.23
C ARG A 294 6.48 -23.79 -4.16
N SER A 295 5.59 -24.07 -5.11
CA SER A 295 5.04 -23.07 -6.04
C SER A 295 4.20 -21.99 -5.35
N ILE A 296 3.41 -22.37 -4.34
CA ILE A 296 2.63 -21.44 -3.50
C ILE A 296 3.56 -20.65 -2.59
N PHE A 297 4.49 -21.32 -1.90
CA PHE A 297 5.47 -20.69 -1.03
C PHE A 297 6.23 -19.58 -1.76
N LEU A 298 6.87 -19.91 -2.88
CA LEU A 298 7.73 -18.99 -3.61
C LEU A 298 6.96 -17.78 -4.16
N LYS A 299 5.73 -17.99 -4.63
CA LYS A 299 4.86 -16.92 -5.13
C LYS A 299 4.52 -15.92 -4.02
N HIS A 300 4.02 -16.41 -2.88
CA HIS A 300 3.52 -15.55 -1.80
C HIS A 300 4.65 -14.91 -1.00
N PHE A 301 5.73 -15.65 -0.75
CA PHE A 301 6.94 -15.10 -0.13
C PHE A 301 7.52 -13.96 -0.97
N ARG A 302 7.70 -14.16 -2.28
CA ARG A 302 8.27 -13.13 -3.17
C ARG A 302 7.38 -11.89 -3.25
N MET A 303 6.07 -12.09 -3.38
CA MET A 303 5.11 -10.99 -3.40
C MET A 303 5.19 -10.17 -2.10
N ALA A 304 5.14 -10.83 -0.94
CA ALA A 304 5.23 -10.17 0.36
C ALA A 304 6.58 -9.46 0.53
N ALA A 305 7.70 -10.15 0.29
CA ALA A 305 9.04 -9.59 0.47
C ALA A 305 9.30 -8.39 -0.44
N LEU A 306 8.93 -8.46 -1.72
CA LEU A 306 9.09 -7.34 -2.65
C LEU A 306 8.19 -6.16 -2.29
N PHE A 307 6.95 -6.42 -1.89
CA PHE A 307 6.03 -5.36 -1.47
C PHE A 307 6.51 -4.66 -0.20
N ILE A 308 6.92 -5.41 0.83
CA ILE A 308 7.49 -4.88 2.07
C ILE A 308 8.74 -4.06 1.74
N GLY A 309 9.70 -4.64 1.01
CA GLY A 309 10.96 -3.99 0.69
C GLY A 309 10.76 -2.70 -0.11
N TYR A 310 9.88 -2.73 -1.12
CA TYR A 310 9.57 -1.55 -1.93
C TYR A 310 8.90 -0.44 -1.11
N ASN A 311 7.88 -0.76 -0.31
CA ASN A 311 7.15 0.25 0.46
C ASN A 311 8.00 0.84 1.59
N LEU A 312 8.83 0.04 2.26
CA LEU A 312 9.77 0.56 3.26
C LEU A 312 10.84 1.44 2.60
N TYR A 313 11.43 1.01 1.49
CA TYR A 313 12.39 1.84 0.74
C TYR A 313 11.76 3.18 0.32
N TRP A 314 10.54 3.13 -0.23
CA TRP A 314 9.80 4.31 -0.62
C TRP A 314 9.48 5.20 0.58
N GLY A 315 9.06 4.61 1.70
CA GLY A 315 8.77 5.33 2.93
C GLY A 315 10.00 5.97 3.58
N PHE A 316 11.18 5.36 3.50
CA PHE A 316 12.43 5.98 3.98
C PHE A 316 12.93 7.10 3.06
N THR A 317 12.49 7.12 1.80
CA THR A 317 12.91 8.12 0.80
C THR A 317 11.89 9.24 0.59
N HIS A 318 10.63 9.06 1.03
CA HIS A 318 9.54 10.02 0.84
C HIS A 318 8.88 10.37 2.18
N ARG A 319 8.71 11.68 2.44
CA ARG A 319 8.02 12.18 3.63
C ARG A 319 6.50 11.97 3.52
N GLY A 320 5.85 11.82 4.67
CA GLY A 320 4.42 11.51 4.80
C GLY A 320 4.05 10.03 4.70
N ILE A 321 5.05 9.16 4.88
CA ILE A 321 4.87 7.74 5.11
C ILE A 321 5.42 7.43 6.51
N ASP A 322 4.57 6.86 7.34
CA ASP A 322 4.93 6.49 8.70
C ASP A 322 5.61 5.12 8.74
N ASN A 323 6.92 5.11 8.58
CA ASN A 323 7.72 3.88 8.68
C ASN A 323 7.72 3.29 10.09
N GLY A 324 7.54 4.11 11.13
CA GLY A 324 7.41 3.63 12.50
C GLY A 324 6.19 2.71 12.61
N ALA A 325 5.05 3.13 12.05
CA ALA A 325 3.86 2.31 11.95
C ALA A 325 4.06 1.05 11.10
N HIS A 326 4.74 1.14 9.95
CA HIS A 326 4.98 -0.02 9.07
C HIS A 326 5.88 -1.06 9.73
N VAL A 327 6.98 -0.63 10.32
CA VAL A 327 7.94 -1.51 11.01
C VAL A 327 7.30 -2.14 12.25
N GLY A 328 6.63 -1.33 13.07
CA GLY A 328 5.96 -1.82 14.28
C GLY A 328 4.80 -2.77 13.99
N GLY A 329 4.04 -2.51 12.93
CA GLY A 329 2.99 -3.39 12.46
C GLY A 329 3.56 -4.71 11.92
N LEU A 330 4.58 -4.65 11.07
CA LEU A 330 5.27 -5.82 10.51
C LEU A 330 5.81 -6.75 11.59
N ILE A 331 6.56 -6.20 12.55
CA ILE A 331 7.16 -6.96 13.65
C ILE A 331 6.05 -7.52 14.56
N GLY A 332 5.07 -6.70 14.95
CA GLY A 332 3.97 -7.13 15.82
C GLY A 332 3.15 -8.27 15.21
N GLY A 333 2.77 -8.13 13.94
CA GLY A 333 2.05 -9.16 13.20
C GLY A 333 2.85 -10.45 13.04
N PHE A 334 4.15 -10.34 12.76
CA PHE A 334 5.05 -11.50 12.68
C PHE A 334 5.16 -12.24 14.02
N MET A 335 5.45 -11.52 15.11
CA MET A 335 5.60 -12.10 16.45
C MET A 335 4.33 -12.81 16.91
N LEU A 336 3.17 -12.17 16.73
CA LEU A 336 1.90 -12.76 17.15
C LEU A 336 1.53 -13.97 16.30
N ALA A 337 1.80 -13.92 14.99
CA ALA A 337 1.57 -15.04 14.09
C ALA A 337 2.44 -16.27 14.40
N CYS A 338 3.67 -16.08 14.90
CA CYS A 338 4.51 -17.20 15.35
C CYS A 338 3.83 -18.04 16.44
N VAL A 339 2.94 -17.46 17.24
CA VAL A 339 2.19 -18.19 18.27
C VAL A 339 0.81 -18.62 17.75
N LEU A 340 0.09 -17.72 17.07
CA LEU A 340 -1.30 -17.95 16.62
C LEU A 340 -1.43 -18.86 15.40
N ALA A 341 -0.38 -19.07 14.61
CA ALA A 341 -0.48 -19.81 13.36
C ALA A 341 -1.01 -21.24 13.59
N PRO A 342 -2.17 -21.59 13.02
CA PRO A 342 -2.71 -22.93 13.16
C PRO A 342 -1.92 -23.92 12.27
N PRO A 343 -1.81 -25.20 12.67
CA PRO A 343 -1.23 -26.24 11.81
C PRO A 343 -2.06 -26.42 10.55
N ILE A 344 -1.40 -26.86 9.46
CA ILE A 344 -2.03 -27.09 8.16
C ILE A 344 -2.97 -28.30 8.21
N ASP A 345 -2.58 -29.39 8.89
CA ASP A 345 -3.42 -30.56 9.09
C ASP A 345 -4.22 -30.45 10.40
N ASP A 346 -5.55 -30.64 10.30
CA ASP A 346 -6.51 -30.48 11.41
C ASP A 346 -6.57 -31.69 12.37
N SER A 347 -5.76 -32.73 12.15
CA SER A 347 -5.81 -34.00 12.89
C SER A 347 -5.54 -33.89 14.39
N ASP A 348 -5.08 -32.72 14.87
CA ASP A 348 -4.52 -32.54 16.22
C ASP A 348 -4.98 -31.24 16.92
N SER A 349 -6.12 -30.67 16.51
CA SER A 349 -6.65 -29.41 17.08
C SER A 349 -7.62 -29.62 18.25
N SER A 350 -7.12 -30.12 19.38
CA SER A 350 -7.92 -30.19 20.61
C SER A 350 -8.34 -28.79 21.09
N ARG A 351 -9.51 -28.69 21.75
CA ARG A 351 -9.99 -27.43 22.36
C ARG A 351 -8.97 -26.88 23.35
N GLU A 352 -8.31 -27.75 24.11
CA GLU A 352 -7.27 -27.40 25.09
C GLU A 352 -6.04 -26.77 24.42
N ARG A 353 -5.56 -27.34 23.31
CA ARG A 353 -4.45 -26.76 22.53
C ARG A 353 -4.81 -25.40 21.96
N SER A 354 -6.04 -25.23 21.49
CA SER A 354 -6.53 -23.93 21.03
C SER A 354 -6.58 -22.90 22.18
N ALA A 355 -7.12 -23.28 23.34
CA ALA A 355 -7.16 -22.42 24.52
C ALA A 355 -5.75 -22.02 24.99
N PHE A 356 -4.81 -22.97 25.02
CA PHE A 356 -3.41 -22.71 25.33
C PHE A 356 -2.77 -21.74 24.34
N VAL A 357 -2.96 -21.96 23.03
CA VAL A 357 -2.43 -21.05 21.98
C VAL A 357 -3.00 -19.65 22.15
N PHE A 358 -4.30 -19.50 22.38
CA PHE A 358 -4.90 -18.19 22.64
C PHE A 358 -4.40 -17.56 23.95
N GLY A 359 -4.24 -18.33 25.02
CA GLY A 359 -3.68 -17.86 26.29
C GLY A 359 -2.23 -17.38 26.14
N ALA A 360 -1.37 -18.19 25.51
CA ALA A 360 0.02 -17.82 25.21
C ALA A 360 0.10 -16.58 24.31
N SER A 361 -0.75 -16.50 23.28
CA SER A 361 -0.82 -15.33 22.41
C SER A 361 -1.26 -14.08 23.16
N GLY A 362 -2.24 -14.22 24.06
CA GLY A 362 -2.69 -13.15 24.95
C GLY A 362 -1.57 -12.65 25.86
N ALA A 363 -0.79 -13.57 26.45
CA ALA A 363 0.36 -13.22 27.28
C ALA A 363 1.44 -12.48 26.47
N VAL A 364 1.80 -12.98 25.28
CA VAL A 364 2.75 -12.30 24.38
C VAL A 364 2.23 -10.91 24.00
N ALA A 365 0.96 -10.80 23.64
CA ALA A 365 0.35 -9.53 23.27
C ALA A 365 0.39 -8.53 24.43
N CYS A 366 0.03 -8.95 25.64
CA CYS A 366 0.07 -8.10 26.84
C CYS A 366 1.49 -7.65 27.17
N THR A 367 2.47 -8.54 27.10
CA THR A 367 3.88 -8.22 27.37
C THR A 367 4.42 -7.21 26.35
N VAL A 368 4.15 -7.43 25.06
CA VAL A 368 4.60 -6.52 23.99
C VAL A 368 3.92 -5.16 24.14
N LEU A 369 2.58 -5.11 24.23
CA LEU A 369 1.87 -3.84 24.36
C LEU A 369 2.21 -3.11 25.65
N GLY A 370 2.35 -3.82 26.76
CA GLY A 370 2.77 -3.25 28.05
C GLY A 370 4.18 -2.67 27.99
N GLY A 371 5.14 -3.39 27.41
CA GLY A 371 6.51 -2.91 27.22
C GLY A 371 6.58 -1.70 26.29
N LEU A 372 5.85 -1.72 25.18
CA LEU A 372 5.78 -0.60 24.24
C LEU A 372 5.10 0.62 24.85
N MET A 373 4.02 0.43 25.59
CA MET A 373 3.33 1.50 26.30
C MET A 373 4.23 2.10 27.39
N TRP A 374 4.91 1.26 28.17
CA TRP A 374 5.86 1.71 29.18
C TRP A 374 7.00 2.52 28.57
N ALA A 375 7.58 2.04 27.46
CA ALA A 375 8.60 2.77 26.72
C ALA A 375 8.06 4.10 26.18
N LEU A 376 6.84 4.12 25.64
CA LEU A 376 6.21 5.31 25.10
C LEU A 376 6.03 6.37 26.19
N LEU A 377 5.44 5.99 27.33
CA LEU A 377 5.21 6.90 28.45
C LEU A 377 6.55 7.43 28.99
N THR A 378 7.53 6.55 29.19
CA THR A 378 8.86 6.92 29.70
C THR A 378 9.60 7.87 28.76
N LEU A 379 9.59 7.60 27.45
CA LEU A 379 10.24 8.46 26.46
C LEU A 379 9.48 9.76 26.26
N SER A 380 8.15 9.72 26.25
CA SER A 380 7.31 10.91 26.09
C SER A 380 7.51 11.92 27.23
N ALA A 381 7.91 11.47 28.42
CA ALA A 381 8.21 12.36 29.55
C ALA A 381 9.53 13.12 29.41
N ARG A 382 10.39 12.78 28.44
CA ARG A 382 11.66 13.49 28.23
C ARG A 382 11.43 14.92 27.70
N PRO A 383 12.22 15.92 28.14
CA PRO A 383 12.05 17.31 27.71
C PRO A 383 12.08 17.50 26.20
N ASP A 384 13.03 16.85 25.50
CA ASP A 384 13.16 16.92 24.04
C ASP A 384 11.91 16.42 23.31
N ARG A 385 11.27 15.37 23.83
CA ARG A 385 10.04 14.81 23.27
C ARG A 385 8.83 15.70 23.56
N GLN A 386 8.77 16.32 24.74
CA GLN A 386 7.73 17.28 25.11
C GLN A 386 7.82 18.54 24.24
N GLU A 387 9.01 19.08 24.03
CA GLU A 387 9.26 20.23 23.15
C GLU A 387 8.80 19.93 21.70
N ALA A 388 9.17 18.76 21.16
CA ALA A 388 8.73 18.35 19.82
C ALA A 388 7.18 18.22 19.72
N MET A 389 6.53 17.68 20.75
CA MET A 389 5.07 17.58 20.81
C MET A 389 4.39 18.95 20.89
N GLN A 390 4.89 19.84 21.75
CA GLN A 390 4.40 21.21 21.88
C GLN A 390 4.56 22.00 20.58
N PHE A 391 5.70 21.84 19.90
CA PHE A 391 5.93 22.47 18.60
C PHE A 391 4.94 21.98 17.55
N SER A 392 4.72 20.66 17.46
CA SER A 392 3.69 20.10 16.58
C SER A 392 2.28 20.64 16.89
N GLU A 393 1.94 20.77 18.18
CA GLU A 393 0.64 21.31 18.60
C GLU A 393 0.46 22.77 18.18
N VAL A 394 1.49 23.61 18.38
CA VAL A 394 1.45 25.00 17.92
C VAL A 394 1.30 25.07 16.41
N LEU A 395 2.00 24.24 15.63
CA LEU A 395 1.82 24.20 14.18
C LEU A 395 0.40 23.82 13.76
N GLN A 396 -0.24 22.86 14.44
CA GLN A 396 -1.64 22.49 14.16
C GLN A 396 -2.60 23.63 14.49
N GLN A 397 -2.39 24.34 15.59
CA GLN A 397 -3.22 25.47 16.01
C GLN A 397 -3.07 26.69 15.09
N LEU A 398 -1.87 26.92 14.55
CA LEU A 398 -1.61 28.06 13.67
C LEU A 398 -2.12 27.87 12.23
N GLY A 399 -2.31 26.63 11.76
CA GLY A 399 -2.71 26.36 10.38
C GLY A 399 -3.93 27.16 9.87
N PRO A 400 -5.05 27.25 10.61
CA PRO A 400 -6.18 28.10 10.23
C PRO A 400 -5.85 29.60 10.20
N VAL A 401 -5.05 30.09 11.15
CA VAL A 401 -4.62 31.49 11.23
C VAL A 401 -3.72 31.84 10.05
N GLU A 402 -2.75 30.98 9.75
CA GLU A 402 -1.84 31.13 8.61
C GLU A 402 -2.61 31.10 7.28
N SER A 403 -3.57 30.18 7.14
CA SER A 403 -4.41 30.10 5.93
C SER A 403 -5.20 31.39 5.68
N LYS A 404 -5.72 32.00 6.74
CA LYS A 404 -6.40 33.30 6.68
C LYS A 404 -5.42 34.42 6.32
N ALA A 405 -4.30 34.55 7.03
CA ALA A 405 -3.28 35.57 6.80
C ALA A 405 -2.73 35.54 5.37
N ILE A 406 -2.55 34.34 4.79
CA ILE A 406 -2.16 34.16 3.39
C ILE A 406 -3.27 34.65 2.43
N ALA A 407 -4.54 34.39 2.75
CA ALA A 407 -5.67 34.86 1.94
C ALA A 407 -5.77 36.40 1.95
N ASP A 408 -5.55 37.02 3.11
CA ASP A 408 -5.56 38.47 3.27
C ASP A 408 -4.42 39.13 2.47
N VAL A 409 -3.19 38.61 2.52
CA VAL A 409 -2.09 39.08 1.65
C VAL A 409 -2.43 38.93 0.16
N LYS A 410 -3.03 37.80 -0.25
CA LYS A 410 -3.41 37.58 -1.65
C LYS A 410 -4.49 38.54 -2.13
N SER A 411 -5.40 38.94 -1.25
CA SER A 411 -6.47 39.87 -1.60
C SER A 411 -5.93 41.29 -1.86
N LEU A 412 -4.88 41.72 -1.16
CA LEU A 412 -4.20 42.99 -1.43
C LEU A 412 -3.63 43.08 -2.85
N ALA A 413 -3.20 41.95 -3.44
CA ALA A 413 -2.69 41.92 -4.81
C ALA A 413 -3.77 42.14 -5.89
N ARG A 414 -5.06 42.10 -5.51
CA ARG A 414 -6.20 42.27 -6.41
C ARG A 414 -6.80 43.67 -6.35
N GLU A 415 -6.39 44.48 -5.39
CA GLU A 415 -6.93 45.83 -5.18
C GLU A 415 -6.12 46.86 -5.95
N PRO A 416 -6.76 47.68 -6.81
CA PRO A 416 -6.06 48.74 -7.51
C PRO A 416 -5.67 49.85 -6.52
N VAL A 417 -4.37 50.14 -6.45
CA VAL A 417 -3.82 51.20 -5.58
C VAL A 417 -4.06 52.57 -6.26
N THR A 418 -5.29 53.07 -6.21
CA THR A 418 -5.71 54.36 -6.78
C THR A 418 -5.66 55.49 -5.76
N GLY A 419 -5.52 56.74 -6.22
CA GLY A 419 -5.27 57.95 -5.42
C GLY A 419 -6.00 58.05 -4.06
N GLU A 420 -7.32 57.84 -4.05
CA GLU A 420 -8.19 57.90 -2.85
C GLU A 420 -8.14 56.63 -1.98
N GLY A 421 -7.90 55.45 -2.56
CA GLY A 421 -7.86 54.16 -1.85
C GLY A 421 -6.52 53.79 -1.22
N ARG A 422 -5.50 54.65 -1.34
CA ARG A 422 -4.13 54.36 -0.85
C ARG A 422 -4.01 54.36 0.66
N ALA A 423 -4.63 55.34 1.32
CA ALA A 423 -4.62 55.44 2.77
C ALA A 423 -5.38 54.25 3.39
N GLU A 424 -6.46 53.82 2.75
CA GLU A 424 -7.20 52.61 3.13
C GLU A 424 -6.36 51.35 2.92
N TYR A 425 -5.67 51.24 1.78
CA TYR A 425 -4.76 50.13 1.47
C TYR A 425 -3.61 50.00 2.49
N ALA A 426 -2.89 51.10 2.75
CA ALA A 426 -1.84 51.15 3.76
C ALA A 426 -2.39 50.90 5.18
N GLY A 427 -3.55 51.48 5.49
CA GLY A 427 -4.26 51.29 6.75
C GLY A 427 -4.60 49.82 6.99
N ARG A 428 -5.13 49.12 5.99
CA ARG A 428 -5.44 47.68 6.07
C ARG A 428 -4.19 46.83 6.28
N ILE A 429 -3.09 47.14 5.61
CA ILE A 429 -1.82 46.44 5.83
C ILE A 429 -1.38 46.58 7.30
N ARG A 430 -1.39 47.81 7.84
CA ARG A 430 -0.92 48.09 9.20
C ARG A 430 -1.83 47.57 10.30
N THR A 431 -3.15 47.59 10.08
CA THR A 431 -4.15 47.24 11.10
C THR A 431 -4.59 45.78 11.06
N THR A 432 -4.46 45.11 9.92
CA THR A 432 -4.89 43.72 9.73
C THR A 432 -3.72 42.81 9.40
N VAL A 433 -3.06 43.03 8.27
CA VAL A 433 -2.08 42.06 7.74
C VAL A 433 -0.84 41.96 8.63
N ILE A 434 -0.18 43.07 8.95
CA ILE A 434 1.03 43.05 9.79
C ILE A 434 0.76 42.42 11.16
N PRO A 435 -0.32 42.78 11.90
CA PRO A 435 -0.66 42.13 13.16
C PRO A 435 -0.87 40.61 13.05
N GLU A 436 -1.55 40.12 12.01
CA GLU A 436 -1.75 38.67 11.80
C GLU A 436 -0.43 37.92 11.60
N TRP A 437 0.48 38.46 10.78
CA TRP A 437 1.79 37.84 10.53
C TRP A 437 2.73 37.95 11.73
N ASN A 438 2.67 39.05 12.49
CA ASN A 438 3.38 39.19 13.77
C ASN A 438 2.88 38.20 14.82
N GLN A 439 1.58 37.90 14.84
CA GLN A 439 1.02 36.86 15.70
C GLN A 439 1.59 35.49 15.35
N LEU A 440 1.66 35.13 14.06
CA LEU A 440 2.26 33.88 13.59
C LEU A 440 3.75 33.78 14.00
N TYR A 441 4.51 34.86 13.78
CA TYR A 441 5.91 34.95 14.19
C TYR A 441 6.07 34.75 15.70
N ALA A 442 5.35 35.52 16.51
CA ALA A 442 5.45 35.49 17.96
C ALA A 442 5.01 34.15 18.56
N ALA A 443 4.06 33.46 17.92
CA ALA A 443 3.64 32.13 18.34
C ALA A 443 4.74 31.09 18.12
N ILE A 444 5.44 31.13 16.99
CA ILE A 444 6.56 30.20 16.72
C ILE A 444 7.80 30.55 17.55
N ASP A 445 8.12 31.83 17.70
CA ASP A 445 9.35 32.30 18.36
C ASP A 445 9.44 31.80 19.82
N LYS A 446 8.31 31.83 20.52
CA LYS A 446 8.19 31.42 21.93
C LYS A 446 8.36 29.93 22.18
N VAL A 447 8.18 29.08 21.17
CA VAL A 447 8.18 27.62 21.34
C VAL A 447 9.60 27.09 21.38
N GLN A 448 9.93 26.28 22.38
CA GLN A 448 11.21 25.58 22.43
C GLN A 448 11.18 24.35 21.52
N VAL A 449 12.30 24.10 20.85
CA VAL A 449 12.49 22.94 19.97
C VAL A 449 13.86 22.34 20.26
N PRO A 450 14.02 21.01 20.16
CA PRO A 450 15.29 20.36 20.47
C PRO A 450 16.41 20.88 19.57
N ALA A 451 17.53 21.30 20.15
CA ALA A 451 18.66 21.85 19.40
C ALA A 451 19.22 20.84 18.39
N GLY A 452 19.49 21.31 17.16
CA GLY A 452 20.01 20.46 16.08
C GLY A 452 19.00 19.49 15.46
N SER A 453 17.73 19.53 15.86
CA SER A 453 16.67 18.71 15.29
C SER A 453 16.15 19.26 13.95
N SER A 454 15.40 18.45 13.21
CA SER A 454 14.64 18.91 12.04
C SER A 454 13.62 19.99 12.39
N ASP A 455 13.12 19.97 13.63
CA ASP A 455 12.13 20.91 14.12
C ASP A 455 12.75 22.29 14.35
N ALA A 456 14.02 22.34 14.79
CA ALA A 456 14.79 23.58 14.85
C ALA A 456 14.96 24.23 13.46
N ALA A 457 15.35 23.42 12.47
CA ALA A 457 15.48 23.92 11.09
C ALA A 457 14.13 24.40 10.51
N LEU A 458 13.03 23.72 10.83
CA LEU A 458 11.69 24.11 10.44
C LEU A 458 11.26 25.42 11.14
N LYS A 459 11.49 25.53 12.45
CA LYS A 459 11.23 26.75 13.24
C LYS A 459 11.94 27.95 12.61
N ASP A 460 13.25 27.83 12.35
CA ASP A 460 14.05 28.89 11.74
C ASP A 460 13.54 29.30 10.35
N GLY A 461 13.13 28.32 9.55
CA GLY A 461 12.51 28.55 8.24
C GLY A 461 11.20 29.33 8.34
N LEU A 462 10.33 28.97 9.30
CA LEU A 462 9.07 29.66 9.55
C LEU A 462 9.28 31.10 10.06
N LEU A 463 10.22 31.31 10.97
CA LEU A 463 10.55 32.65 11.47
C LEU A 463 11.06 33.56 10.37
N ARG A 464 11.94 33.06 9.49
CA ARG A 464 12.36 33.80 8.28
C ARG A 464 11.18 34.09 7.36
N TYR A 465 10.38 33.07 7.05
CA TYR A 465 9.21 33.22 6.18
C TYR A 465 8.25 34.30 6.68
N TYR A 466 7.84 34.23 7.95
CA TYR A 466 6.92 35.21 8.53
C TYR A 466 7.57 36.59 8.63
N GLY A 467 8.83 36.67 9.03
CA GLY A 467 9.57 37.93 9.14
C GLY A 467 9.72 38.64 7.80
N ASP A 468 10.01 37.92 6.71
CA ASP A 468 10.18 38.50 5.38
C ASP A 468 8.87 39.01 4.80
N VAL A 469 7.76 38.28 5.01
CA VAL A 469 6.43 38.76 4.61
C VAL A 469 6.05 40.01 5.40
N THR A 470 6.25 40.03 6.73
CA THR A 470 5.98 41.22 7.54
C THR A 470 6.78 42.44 7.06
N LYS A 471 8.09 42.28 6.81
CA LYS A 471 8.95 43.37 6.29
C LYS A 471 8.50 43.84 4.91
N ALA A 472 8.15 42.93 4.02
CA ALA A 472 7.66 43.27 2.69
C ALA A 472 6.34 44.06 2.76
N MET A 473 5.42 43.65 3.63
CA MET A 473 4.16 44.36 3.86
C MET A 473 4.38 45.74 4.48
N GLN A 474 5.33 45.88 5.41
CA GLN A 474 5.70 47.17 6.00
C GLN A 474 6.20 48.15 4.93
N LEU A 475 7.16 47.73 4.09
CA LEU A 475 7.67 48.56 2.99
C LEU A 475 6.55 48.92 2.00
N LEU A 476 5.64 47.99 1.73
CA LEU A 476 4.51 48.22 0.82
C LEU A 476 3.53 49.28 1.37
N ALA A 477 3.25 49.26 2.68
CA ALA A 477 2.45 50.29 3.34
C ALA A 477 3.17 51.65 3.32
N ASP A 478 4.46 51.69 3.64
CA ASP A 478 5.26 52.92 3.64
C ASP A 478 5.33 53.56 2.24
N MET A 479 5.43 52.75 1.18
CA MET A 479 5.36 53.19 -0.21
C MET A 479 3.99 53.75 -0.61
N ALA A 480 2.92 53.15 -0.11
CA ALA A 480 1.55 53.61 -0.38
C ALA A 480 1.28 54.97 0.29
N ASP A 481 1.77 55.17 1.52
CA ASP A 481 1.66 56.42 2.27
C ASP A 481 2.52 57.55 1.67
N SER A 482 3.76 57.27 1.28
CA SER A 482 4.74 58.27 0.83
C SER A 482 4.53 58.77 -0.61
N ASN A 483 3.53 58.27 -1.34
CA ASN A 483 3.34 58.53 -2.77
C ASN A 483 4.55 58.12 -3.64
N GLN A 484 5.45 57.28 -3.12
CA GLN A 484 6.64 56.79 -3.81
C GLN A 484 6.39 55.42 -4.46
N LEU A 485 5.22 55.23 -5.07
CA LEU A 485 4.87 54.02 -5.83
C LEU A 485 5.77 53.78 -7.06
N ARG A 486 6.73 54.67 -7.34
CA ARG A 486 7.76 54.53 -8.38
C ARG A 486 9.18 54.37 -7.79
N ASP A 487 9.34 54.24 -6.47
CA ASP A 487 10.64 53.91 -5.88
C ASP A 487 11.06 52.50 -6.29
N TYR A 488 12.00 52.45 -7.24
CA TYR A 488 12.55 51.22 -7.77
C TYR A 488 13.39 50.46 -6.73
N GLY A 489 13.98 51.16 -5.75
CA GLY A 489 14.75 50.57 -4.67
C GLY A 489 13.86 49.79 -3.71
N ALA A 490 12.83 50.44 -3.16
CA ALA A 490 11.85 49.77 -2.29
C ALA A 490 11.10 48.63 -3.01
N LYS A 491 10.75 48.79 -4.29
CA LYS A 491 10.17 47.70 -5.10
C LYS A 491 11.10 46.51 -5.25
N SER A 492 12.39 46.76 -5.47
CA SER A 492 13.39 45.70 -5.58
C SER A 492 13.52 44.93 -4.26
N GLN A 493 13.56 45.64 -3.13
CA GLN A 493 13.61 45.04 -1.79
C GLN A 493 12.37 44.20 -1.49
N ILE A 494 11.17 44.72 -1.76
CA ILE A 494 9.92 43.96 -1.57
C ILE A 494 9.94 42.69 -2.43
N LYS A 495 10.38 42.79 -3.69
CA LYS A 495 10.48 41.63 -4.58
C LYS A 495 11.44 40.59 -4.02
N GLU A 496 12.61 41.00 -3.55
CA GLU A 496 13.62 40.11 -2.97
C GLU A 496 13.09 39.37 -1.73
N LEU A 497 12.47 40.10 -0.79
CA LEU A 497 11.84 39.53 0.40
C LEU A 497 10.74 38.53 0.04
N MET A 498 9.85 38.89 -0.88
CA MET A 498 8.76 38.01 -1.32
C MET A 498 9.26 36.79 -2.08
N ASP A 499 10.36 36.91 -2.83
CA ASP A 499 10.99 35.77 -3.51
C ASP A 499 11.72 34.86 -2.52
N ASP A 500 12.34 35.39 -1.46
CA ASP A 500 12.86 34.56 -0.37
C ASP A 500 11.75 33.88 0.41
N ALA A 501 10.69 34.60 0.77
CA ALA A 501 9.52 34.03 1.43
C ALA A 501 8.90 32.88 0.62
N LYS A 502 8.83 33.00 -0.72
CA LYS A 502 8.40 31.89 -1.60
C LYS A 502 9.38 30.72 -1.57
N ARG A 503 10.69 30.97 -1.54
CA ARG A 503 11.72 29.91 -1.41
C ARG A 503 11.57 29.20 -0.06
N GLN A 504 11.46 29.93 1.04
CA GLN A 504 11.21 29.37 2.37
C GLN A 504 9.91 28.56 2.38
N ALA A 505 8.80 29.11 1.88
CA ALA A 505 7.52 28.40 1.80
C ALA A 505 7.61 27.12 0.95
N ALA A 506 8.39 27.13 -0.14
CA ALA A 506 8.63 25.93 -0.95
C ALA A 506 9.50 24.91 -0.21
N MET A 507 10.53 25.33 0.51
CA MET A 507 11.35 24.46 1.35
C MET A 507 10.54 23.87 2.50
N ILE A 508 9.76 24.70 3.19
CA ILE A 508 8.82 24.29 4.24
C ILE A 508 7.83 23.28 3.66
N ARG A 509 7.17 23.54 2.52
CA ARG A 509 6.24 22.57 1.91
C ARG A 509 6.92 21.27 1.46
N ARG A 510 8.15 21.32 0.98
CA ARG A 510 8.94 20.12 0.64
C ARG A 510 9.40 19.37 1.90
N GLY A 511 9.64 20.09 3.00
CA GLY A 511 9.98 19.54 4.31
C GLY A 511 8.78 19.09 5.15
N ALA A 512 7.60 19.67 4.92
CA ALA A 512 6.36 19.53 5.71
C ALA A 512 5.23 18.83 4.92
N ALA A 513 5.55 18.18 3.79
CA ALA A 513 4.63 17.20 3.18
C ALA A 513 4.21 16.19 4.26
N PRO A 514 2.90 15.90 4.35
CA PRO A 514 2.18 15.77 5.60
C PRO A 514 2.82 14.72 6.51
N LEU A 515 3.24 15.13 7.71
CA LEU A 515 3.42 14.22 8.85
C LEU A 515 2.15 13.44 9.14
#